data_AF-A0A7W1ADI8-F1
#
_entry.id   AF-A0A7W1ADI8-F1
#
_cell.length_a   1.000
_cell.length_b   1.000
_cell.length_c   1.000
_cell.angle_alpha   90.00
_cell.angle_beta   90.00
_cell.angle_gamma   90.00
#
_symmetry.space_group_name_H-M   'P 1'
#
loop_
_entity.id
_entity.type
_entity.pdbx_description
1 polymer ?
#
loop_
_entity_poly.entity_id
_entity_poly.type
_entity_poly.pdbx_seq_one_letter_code
_entity_poly.pdbx_strand_id
1 'polypeptide(L)'
;MVSGELCAKRLVFVDEMGSNTSLHELYAYAPKGERAYCSVARNRGKNTTLLSSMSLSGMGPSMVVEGGANGAVFEGYLREMLVPALGKGDVVVMDNLSVHKSERVREMIEGAGAEILYLPPYSPEFNPIEEAFSKIKNLLRKAGARVREALVEAIGETLSEVTEEDARAFFEHCGYREAVQLL
;
A
#
# COMPACT_ATOMS: atom_id res chain seq x y z
N MET A 1 7.80 -25.24 11.29
CA MET A 1 6.65 -24.50 10.77
C MET A 1 5.43 -25.03 11.50
N VAL A 2 4.98 -24.34 12.54
CA VAL A 2 3.73 -24.71 13.19
C VAL A 2 2.63 -24.29 12.23
N SER A 3 1.92 -25.28 11.69
CA SER A 3 0.71 -25.11 10.88
C SER A 3 -0.43 -24.57 11.77
N GLY A 4 -0.27 -23.34 12.26
CA GLY A 4 -1.38 -22.56 12.78
C GLY A 4 -2.07 -21.89 11.61
N GLU A 5 -3.39 -21.99 11.52
CA GLU A 5 -4.17 -21.16 10.59
C GLU A 5 -3.78 -19.69 10.79
N LEU A 6 -3.21 -19.07 9.76
CA LEU A 6 -3.01 -17.63 9.72
C LEU A 6 -4.39 -16.96 9.67
N CYS A 7 -4.81 -16.38 10.79
CA CYS A 7 -6.06 -15.64 10.85
C CYS A 7 -5.90 -14.30 10.10
N ALA A 8 -6.65 -14.12 9.01
CA ALA A 8 -6.60 -12.91 8.19
C ALA A 8 -6.81 -11.60 8.99
N LYS A 9 -7.54 -11.65 10.10
CA LYS A 9 -7.78 -10.50 11.01
C LYS A 9 -6.54 -9.97 11.69
N ARG A 10 -5.48 -10.78 11.79
CA ARG A 10 -4.20 -10.40 12.41
C ARG A 10 -3.21 -9.86 11.39
N LEU A 11 -3.49 -9.97 10.08
CA LEU A 11 -2.53 -9.61 9.05
C LEU A 11 -2.56 -8.11 8.77
N VAL A 12 -1.36 -7.53 8.75
CA VAL A 12 -1.12 -6.14 8.38
C VAL A 12 -0.07 -6.13 7.26
N PHE A 13 -0.50 -5.89 6.03
CA PHE A 13 0.41 -5.80 4.88
C PHE A 13 1.05 -4.42 4.84
N VAL A 14 2.33 -4.33 4.53
CA VAL A 14 3.09 -3.08 4.45
C VAL A 14 3.88 -3.06 3.16
N ASP A 15 3.76 -1.97 2.40
CA ASP A 15 4.44 -1.81 1.11
C ASP A 15 4.48 -0.33 0.67
N GLU A 16 5.17 -0.06 -0.44
CA GLU A 16 5.32 1.26 -1.02
C GLU A 16 4.79 1.40 -2.46
N MET A 17 4.28 2.59 -2.76
CA MET A 17 3.81 2.95 -4.08
C MET A 17 4.38 4.27 -4.56
N GLY A 18 4.95 4.28 -5.76
CA GLY A 18 5.36 5.50 -6.46
C GLY A 18 4.27 6.17 -7.29
N SER A 19 4.23 7.51 -7.25
CA SER A 19 3.37 8.38 -8.07
C SER A 19 4.12 9.65 -8.51
N ASN A 20 3.64 10.36 -9.54
CA ASN A 20 4.24 11.62 -10.00
C ASN A 20 3.22 12.49 -10.75
N THR A 21 3.56 13.75 -11.01
CA THR A 21 2.63 14.75 -11.60
C THR A 21 2.30 14.50 -13.08
N SER A 22 2.99 13.56 -13.74
CA SER A 22 2.67 13.13 -15.11
C SER A 22 1.75 11.90 -15.14
N LEU A 23 1.28 11.43 -13.98
CA LEU A 23 0.31 10.34 -13.90
C LEU A 23 -1.01 10.77 -14.57
N HIS A 24 -1.48 9.95 -15.51
CA HIS A 24 -2.68 10.21 -16.31
C HIS A 24 -3.37 8.90 -16.69
N GLU A 25 -4.63 9.00 -17.10
CA GLU A 25 -5.43 7.86 -17.56
C GLU A 25 -4.75 7.14 -18.73
N LEU A 26 -4.76 5.80 -18.70
CA LEU A 26 -4.14 4.99 -19.74
C LEU A 26 -5.01 4.87 -21.00
N TYR A 27 -6.33 5.04 -20.83
CA TYR A 27 -7.33 4.89 -21.88
C TYR A 27 -8.36 6.00 -21.76
N ALA A 28 -8.87 6.46 -22.89
CA ALA A 28 -9.94 7.45 -22.99
C ALA A 28 -10.85 7.12 -24.18
N TYR A 29 -12.12 7.50 -24.09
CA TYR A 29 -13.09 7.34 -25.17
C TYR A 29 -13.32 8.67 -25.88
N ALA A 30 -13.48 8.62 -27.21
CA ALA A 30 -13.87 9.74 -28.05
C ALA A 30 -14.87 9.29 -29.12
N PRO A 31 -15.72 10.19 -29.65
CA PRO A 31 -16.58 9.88 -30.78
C PRO A 31 -15.82 9.29 -31.98
N LYS A 32 -16.51 8.50 -32.80
CA LYS A 32 -15.89 7.88 -33.99
C LYS A 32 -15.40 8.97 -34.95
N GLY A 33 -14.10 8.95 -35.26
CA GLY A 33 -13.46 9.94 -36.12
C GLY A 33 -12.76 11.08 -35.35
N GLU A 34 -12.91 11.13 -34.04
CA GLU A 34 -12.26 12.12 -33.16
C GLU A 34 -11.11 11.50 -32.36
N ARG A 35 -10.15 12.34 -31.96
CA ARG A 35 -9.01 11.93 -31.13
C ARG A 35 -9.27 12.31 -29.67
N ALA A 36 -9.06 11.38 -28.75
CA ALA A 36 -8.98 11.70 -27.32
C ALA A 36 -7.62 12.37 -27.04
N TYR A 37 -7.65 13.56 -26.44
CA TYR A 37 -6.45 14.31 -26.09
C TYR A 37 -6.20 14.28 -24.58
N CYS A 38 -4.93 14.17 -24.20
CA CYS A 38 -4.48 14.31 -22.82
C CYS A 38 -3.21 15.17 -22.81
N SER A 39 -3.10 16.06 -21.83
CA SER A 39 -1.93 16.90 -21.61
C SER A 39 -1.34 16.59 -20.24
N VAL A 40 -0.03 16.34 -20.20
CA VAL A 40 0.70 15.98 -18.99
C VAL A 40 1.94 16.85 -18.85
N ALA A 41 2.42 17.00 -17.61
CA ALA A 41 3.68 17.66 -17.37
C ALA A 41 4.81 16.91 -18.09
N ARG A 42 5.60 17.61 -18.91
CA ARG A 42 6.79 17.02 -19.56
C ARG A 42 7.87 16.67 -18.54
N ASN A 43 8.07 17.55 -17.56
CA ASN A 43 8.99 17.34 -16.45
C ASN A 43 8.19 16.95 -15.20
N ARG A 44 8.15 15.66 -14.90
CA ARG A 44 7.37 15.09 -13.79
C ARG A 44 7.92 15.39 -12.39
N GLY A 45 9.09 16.01 -12.30
CA GLY A 45 9.82 16.18 -11.05
C GLY A 45 10.30 14.85 -10.46
N LYS A 46 10.57 14.85 -9.16
CA LYS A 46 10.86 13.63 -8.40
C LYS A 46 9.59 12.81 -8.20
N ASN A 47 9.77 11.51 -7.96
CA ASN A 47 8.68 10.63 -7.55
C ASN A 47 8.13 11.05 -6.18
N THR A 48 6.85 10.82 -5.95
CA THR A 48 6.18 10.91 -4.66
C THR A 48 5.85 9.50 -4.23
N THR A 49 6.51 9.02 -3.17
CA THR A 49 6.39 7.65 -2.69
C THR A 49 5.48 7.63 -1.46
N LEU A 50 4.44 6.81 -1.52
CA LEU A 50 3.55 6.49 -0.42
C LEU A 50 4.06 5.21 0.24
N LEU A 51 4.35 5.25 1.53
CA LEU A 51 4.50 4.07 2.38
C LEU A 51 3.18 3.88 3.13
N SER A 52 2.63 2.68 3.10
CA SER A 52 1.34 2.43 3.73
C SER A 52 1.23 1.02 4.26
N SER A 53 0.20 0.82 5.08
CA SER A 53 -0.20 -0.48 5.57
C SER A 53 -1.66 -0.76 5.22
N MET A 54 -2.05 -2.02 5.23
CA MET A 54 -3.42 -2.44 4.98
C MET A 54 -3.79 -3.63 5.86
N SER A 55 -5.00 -3.59 6.42
CA SER A 55 -5.63 -4.71 7.11
C SER A 55 -7.01 -4.99 6.50
N LEU A 56 -7.75 -5.97 7.03
CA LEU A 56 -9.14 -6.20 6.64
C LEU A 56 -10.07 -4.98 6.86
N SER A 57 -9.66 -4.02 7.69
CA SER A 57 -10.41 -2.79 7.95
C SER A 57 -10.17 -1.69 6.91
N GLY A 58 -9.27 -1.89 5.93
CA GLY A 58 -8.89 -0.89 4.94
C GLY A 58 -7.44 -0.43 5.06
N MET A 59 -7.17 0.76 4.52
CA MET A 59 -5.84 1.37 4.59
C MET A 59 -5.53 1.81 6.03
N GLY A 60 -4.29 1.56 6.46
CA GLY A 60 -3.76 1.91 7.76
C GLY A 60 -2.86 3.14 7.73
N PRO A 61 -2.00 3.31 8.77
CA PRO A 61 -1.04 4.40 8.84
C PRO A 61 -0.23 4.54 7.55
N SER A 62 -0.11 5.77 7.07
CA SER A 62 0.46 6.09 5.77
C SER A 62 1.39 7.30 5.85
N MET A 63 2.48 7.29 5.09
CA MET A 63 3.44 8.39 5.01
C MET A 63 3.81 8.66 3.56
N VAL A 64 3.80 9.93 3.17
CA VAL A 64 4.19 10.36 1.83
C VAL A 64 5.54 11.06 1.89
N VAL A 65 6.46 10.65 1.01
CA VAL A 65 7.80 11.24 0.88
C VAL A 65 8.11 11.64 -0.55
N GLU A 66 8.98 12.64 -0.71
CA GLU A 66 9.54 12.98 -2.01
C GLU A 66 10.80 12.14 -2.28
N GLY A 67 10.87 11.51 -3.45
CA GLY A 67 11.96 10.63 -3.86
C GLY A 67 11.64 9.16 -3.59
N GLY A 68 12.67 8.32 -3.63
CA GLY A 68 12.54 6.90 -3.27
C GLY A 68 12.54 6.70 -1.76
N ALA A 69 11.85 5.66 -1.30
CA ALA A 69 11.98 5.17 0.07
C ALA A 69 13.29 4.38 0.19
N ASN A 70 14.18 4.82 1.07
CA ASN A 70 15.35 4.04 1.47
C ASN A 70 15.12 3.45 2.88
N GLY A 71 16.04 2.62 3.37
CA GLY A 71 15.88 1.98 4.68
C GLY A 71 15.65 2.96 5.84
N ALA A 72 16.26 4.15 5.81
CA ALA A 72 16.06 5.16 6.85
C ALA A 72 14.65 5.78 6.82
N VAL A 73 14.10 6.00 5.62
CA VAL A 73 12.71 6.46 5.44
C VAL A 73 11.74 5.38 5.90
N PHE A 74 11.99 4.12 5.54
CA PHE A 74 11.18 2.98 5.96
C PHE A 74 11.18 2.81 7.49
N GLU A 75 12.36 2.87 8.12
CA GLU A 75 12.48 2.83 9.58
C GLU A 75 11.76 4.00 10.27
N GLY A 76 11.77 5.19 9.66
CA GLY A 76 11.00 6.34 10.13
C GLY A 76 9.50 6.11 10.06
N TYR A 77 9.00 5.58 8.94
CA TYR A 77 7.59 5.18 8.79
C TYR A 77 7.17 4.18 9.87
N LEU A 78 7.97 3.12 10.05
CA LEU A 78 7.67 2.10 11.05
C LEU A 78 7.58 2.69 12.45
N ARG A 79 8.58 3.48 12.84
CA ARG A 79 8.66 4.03 14.19
C ARG A 79 7.54 5.02 14.50
N GLU A 80 7.31 5.96 13.59
CA GLU A 80 6.42 7.10 13.87
C GLU A 80 4.95 6.78 13.56
N MET A 81 4.69 5.83 12.65
CA MET A 81 3.34 5.60 12.12
C MET A 81 2.85 4.17 12.34
N LEU A 82 3.59 3.14 11.91
CA LEU A 82 3.08 1.77 11.95
C LEU A 82 3.08 1.18 13.35
N VAL A 83 4.24 1.16 14.02
CA VAL A 83 4.45 0.50 15.32
C VAL A 83 3.48 1.00 16.40
N PRO A 84 3.18 2.31 16.51
CA PRO A 84 2.17 2.80 17.45
C PRO A 84 0.75 2.29 17.20
N ALA A 85 0.44 1.84 15.98
CA ALA A 85 -0.87 1.34 15.59
C ALA A 85 -0.98 -0.20 15.69
N LEU A 86 0.13 -0.91 15.88
CA LEU A 86 0.14 -2.38 15.97
C LEU A 86 -0.44 -2.87 17.30
N GLY A 87 -1.27 -3.91 17.22
CA GLY A 87 -1.72 -4.72 18.34
C GLY A 87 -0.78 -5.88 18.65
N LYS A 88 -0.81 -6.35 19.90
CA LYS A 88 -0.13 -7.60 20.27
C LYS A 88 -0.70 -8.76 19.48
N GLY A 89 0.17 -9.52 18.84
CA GLY A 89 -0.20 -10.65 17.99
C GLY A 89 -0.54 -10.24 16.56
N ASP A 90 -0.44 -8.97 16.16
CA ASP A 90 -0.50 -8.64 14.72
C ASP A 90 0.65 -9.32 13.99
N VAL A 91 0.44 -9.64 12.71
CA VAL A 91 1.42 -10.23 11.82
C VAL A 91 1.67 -9.24 10.70
N VAL A 92 2.81 -8.57 10.76
CA VAL A 92 3.24 -7.63 9.73
C VAL A 92 3.80 -8.42 8.56
N VAL A 93 3.12 -8.32 7.42
CA VAL A 93 3.51 -8.99 6.17
C VAL A 93 4.17 -7.99 5.24
N MET A 94 5.39 -8.28 4.81
CA MET A 94 6.18 -7.44 3.91
C MET A 94 6.76 -8.27 2.76
N ASP A 95 7.10 -7.60 1.66
CA ASP A 95 7.86 -8.26 0.60
C ASP A 95 9.28 -8.68 1.08
N ASN A 96 9.96 -9.49 0.27
CA ASN A 96 11.25 -10.07 0.65
C ASN A 96 12.47 -9.16 0.37
N LEU A 97 12.29 -7.86 0.19
CA LEU A 97 13.38 -6.93 -0.14
C LEU A 97 14.32 -6.69 1.04
N SER A 98 15.58 -6.36 0.72
CA SER A 98 16.61 -6.11 1.74
C SER A 98 16.29 -4.93 2.64
N VAL A 99 15.53 -3.95 2.15
CA VAL A 99 15.16 -2.74 2.91
C VAL A 99 14.19 -3.07 4.06
N HIS A 100 13.43 -4.16 3.96
CA HIS A 100 12.48 -4.62 4.99
C HIS A 100 13.09 -5.56 6.03
N LYS A 101 14.40 -5.84 5.92
CA LYS A 101 15.08 -6.90 6.71
C LYS A 101 16.18 -6.37 7.62
N SER A 102 16.21 -5.08 7.92
CA SER A 102 17.18 -4.59 8.91
C SER A 102 16.84 -5.16 10.29
N GLU A 103 17.86 -5.43 11.11
CA GLU A 103 17.65 -5.87 12.50
C GLU A 103 16.77 -4.88 13.26
N ARG A 104 16.87 -3.58 12.94
CA ARG A 104 16.05 -2.54 13.55
C ARG A 104 14.57 -2.65 13.18
N VAL A 105 14.24 -3.02 11.94
CA VAL A 105 12.85 -3.32 11.54
C VAL A 105 12.30 -4.44 12.43
N ARG A 106 13.08 -5.51 12.61
CA ARG A 106 12.72 -6.64 13.47
C ARG A 106 12.47 -6.20 14.91
N GLU A 107 13.44 -5.53 15.52
CA GLU A 107 13.36 -5.07 16.91
C GLU A 107 12.13 -4.19 17.17
N MET A 108 11.78 -3.30 16.23
CA MET A 108 10.64 -2.39 16.38
C MET A 108 9.29 -3.14 16.33
N ILE A 109 9.11 -4.07 15.39
CA ILE A 109 7.85 -4.79 15.22
C ILE A 109 7.69 -5.85 16.33
N GLU A 110 8.72 -6.67 16.56
CA GLU A 110 8.69 -7.69 17.61
C GLU A 110 8.62 -7.07 19.01
N GLY A 111 9.26 -5.91 19.21
CA GLY A 111 9.17 -5.13 20.45
C GLY A 111 7.77 -4.59 20.75
N ALA A 112 6.92 -4.40 19.74
CA ALA A 112 5.50 -4.07 19.89
C ALA A 112 4.64 -5.30 20.26
N GLY A 113 5.23 -6.50 20.24
CA GLY A 113 4.53 -7.77 20.43
C GLY A 113 3.83 -8.28 19.17
N ALA A 114 4.22 -7.78 18.00
CA ALA A 114 3.79 -8.27 16.69
C ALA A 114 4.81 -9.29 16.11
N GLU A 115 4.39 -10.04 15.10
CA GLU A 115 5.21 -11.01 14.38
C GLU A 115 5.53 -10.46 12.98
N ILE A 116 6.66 -10.88 12.39
CA ILE A 116 7.00 -10.55 11.00
C ILE A 116 6.85 -11.78 10.12
N LEU A 117 6.22 -11.61 8.98
CA LEU A 117 6.17 -12.57 7.89
C LEU A 117 6.67 -11.93 6.59
N TYR A 118 7.55 -12.62 5.88
CA TYR A 118 7.99 -12.18 4.55
C TYR A 118 7.31 -13.02 3.47
N LEU A 119 6.80 -12.35 2.45
CA LEU A 119 6.30 -13.01 1.25
C LEU A 119 7.46 -13.70 0.49
N PRO A 120 7.18 -14.76 -0.29
CA PRO A 120 8.16 -15.30 -1.22
C PRO A 120 8.63 -14.23 -2.21
N PRO A 121 9.88 -14.29 -2.70
CA PRO A 121 10.37 -13.33 -3.67
C PRO A 121 9.49 -13.30 -4.93
N TYR A 122 9.22 -12.09 -5.43
CA TYR A 122 8.42 -11.86 -6.65
C TYR A 122 7.01 -12.44 -6.60
N SER A 123 6.36 -12.42 -5.42
CA SER A 123 4.99 -12.89 -5.25
C SER A 123 3.98 -11.78 -4.90
N PRO A 124 3.80 -10.76 -5.77
CA PRO A 124 2.84 -9.69 -5.54
C PRO A 124 1.38 -10.20 -5.50
N GLU A 125 1.08 -11.38 -6.07
CA GLU A 125 -0.24 -12.02 -6.01
C GLU A 125 -0.68 -12.39 -4.59
N PHE A 126 0.26 -12.44 -3.65
CA PHE A 126 -0.03 -12.67 -2.22
C PHE A 126 -0.01 -11.37 -1.42
N ASN A 127 -0.02 -10.20 -2.06
CA ASN A 127 0.04 -8.91 -1.38
C ASN A 127 -1.22 -8.05 -1.67
N PRO A 128 -2.26 -8.10 -0.81
CA PRO A 128 -3.51 -7.35 -1.01
C PRO A 128 -3.34 -5.84 -1.16
N ILE A 129 -2.29 -5.26 -0.55
CA ILE A 129 -2.04 -3.82 -0.65
C ILE A 129 -1.71 -3.39 -2.08
N GLU A 130 -1.21 -4.28 -2.93
CA GLU A 130 -0.96 -3.99 -4.35
C GLU A 130 -2.26 -3.75 -5.12
N GLU A 131 -3.34 -4.43 -4.75
CA GLU A 131 -4.67 -4.18 -5.32
C GLU A 131 -5.23 -2.83 -4.86
N ALA A 132 -5.04 -2.49 -3.58
CA ALA A 132 -5.39 -1.17 -3.06
C ALA A 132 -4.59 -0.06 -3.76
N PHE A 133 -3.29 -0.25 -3.96
CA PHE A 133 -2.44 0.66 -4.71
C PHE A 133 -2.84 0.77 -6.18
N SER A 134 -3.29 -0.31 -6.81
CA SER A 134 -3.87 -0.27 -8.16
C SER A 134 -5.14 0.60 -8.20
N LYS A 135 -6.07 0.42 -7.24
CA LYS A 135 -7.27 1.25 -7.10
C LYS A 135 -6.91 2.73 -6.88
N ILE A 136 -6.02 3.01 -5.93
CA ILE A 136 -5.54 4.37 -5.61
C ILE A 136 -4.90 5.01 -6.85
N LYS A 137 -4.00 4.32 -7.55
CA LYS A 137 -3.38 4.84 -8.79
C LYS A 137 -4.42 5.20 -9.84
N ASN A 138 -5.46 4.39 -10.00
CA ASN A 138 -6.52 4.68 -10.96
C ASN A 138 -7.31 5.93 -10.58
N LEU A 139 -7.58 6.16 -9.30
CA LEU A 139 -8.20 7.39 -8.82
C LEU A 139 -7.28 8.60 -9.01
N LEU A 140 -5.98 8.48 -8.70
CA LEU A 140 -5.00 9.54 -8.92
C LEU A 140 -4.86 9.91 -10.41
N ARG A 141 -4.93 8.93 -11.32
CA ARG A 141 -4.95 9.16 -12.77
C ARG A 141 -6.12 10.03 -13.20
N LYS A 142 -7.31 9.76 -12.64
CA LYS A 142 -8.53 10.53 -12.89
C LYS A 142 -8.46 11.94 -12.28
N ALA A 143 -7.95 12.07 -11.06
CA ALA A 143 -7.78 13.35 -10.39
C ALA A 143 -6.83 14.28 -11.16
N GLY A 144 -5.80 13.71 -11.80
CA GLY A 144 -4.97 14.44 -12.75
C GLY A 144 -4.16 15.58 -12.11
N ALA A 145 -3.74 15.45 -10.86
CA ALA A 145 -2.94 16.46 -10.17
C ALA A 145 -1.62 16.74 -10.92
N ARG A 146 -1.36 18.02 -11.23
CA ARG A 146 -0.18 18.46 -12.01
C ARG A 146 0.88 19.19 -11.19
N VAL A 147 0.59 19.45 -9.92
CA VAL A 147 1.53 19.99 -8.92
C VAL A 147 1.64 19.02 -7.76
N ARG A 148 2.79 19.01 -7.09
CA ARG A 148 3.11 18.00 -6.07
C ARG A 148 2.18 18.12 -4.86
N GLU A 149 1.89 19.34 -4.42
CA GLU A 149 1.04 19.61 -3.26
C GLU A 149 -0.37 19.03 -3.49
N ALA A 150 -0.96 19.27 -4.66
CA ALA A 150 -2.24 18.67 -5.05
C ALA A 150 -2.17 17.15 -5.23
N LEU A 151 -1.01 16.60 -5.63
CA LEU A 151 -0.83 15.14 -5.70
C LEU A 151 -0.83 14.52 -4.30
N VAL A 152 -0.18 15.16 -3.32
CA VAL A 152 -0.17 14.70 -1.92
C VAL A 152 -1.57 14.77 -1.32
N GLU A 153 -2.32 15.84 -1.58
CA GLU A 153 -3.71 15.98 -1.17
C GLU A 153 -4.59 14.87 -1.78
N ALA A 154 -4.48 14.65 -3.10
CA ALA A 154 -5.20 13.57 -3.78
C ALA A 154 -4.83 12.17 -3.26
N ILE A 155 -3.56 11.93 -2.87
CA ILE A 155 -3.17 10.67 -2.22
C ILE A 155 -3.94 10.51 -0.90
N GLY A 156 -4.02 11.55 -0.07
CA GLY A 156 -4.79 11.53 1.18
C GLY A 156 -6.26 11.22 0.98
N GLU A 157 -6.90 11.87 0.01
CA GLU A 157 -8.31 11.62 -0.33
C GLU A 157 -8.54 10.18 -0.81
N THR A 158 -7.70 9.70 -1.72
CA THR A 158 -7.87 8.37 -2.33
C THR A 158 -7.58 7.20 -1.40
N LEU A 159 -6.81 7.39 -0.33
CA LEU A 159 -6.68 6.39 0.75
C LEU A 159 -8.03 6.08 1.39
N SER A 160 -8.90 7.09 1.54
CA SER A 160 -10.23 6.95 2.15
C SER A 160 -11.25 6.28 1.23
N GLU A 161 -10.94 6.17 -0.08
CA GLU A 161 -11.77 5.50 -1.09
C GLU A 161 -11.57 3.98 -1.12
N VAL A 162 -10.59 3.46 -0.38
CA VAL A 162 -10.42 2.03 -0.14
C VAL A 162 -11.28 1.66 1.06
N THR A 163 -12.45 1.10 0.77
CA THR A 163 -13.43 0.72 1.80
C THR A 163 -13.05 -0.60 2.47
N GLU A 164 -13.69 -0.90 3.59
CA GLU A 164 -13.57 -2.21 4.25
C GLU A 164 -14.04 -3.36 3.35
N GLU A 165 -15.04 -3.14 2.49
CA GLU A 165 -15.49 -4.13 1.51
C GLU A 165 -14.42 -4.42 0.46
N ASP A 166 -13.76 -3.36 -0.06
CA ASP A 166 -12.62 -3.52 -0.97
C ASP A 166 -11.49 -4.31 -0.29
N ALA A 167 -11.16 -3.96 0.95
CA ALA A 167 -10.09 -4.61 1.71
C ALA A 167 -10.31 -6.10 1.86
N ARG A 168 -11.52 -6.51 2.25
CA ARG A 168 -11.89 -7.92 2.35
C ARG A 168 -11.81 -8.62 0.99
N ALA A 169 -12.27 -7.98 -0.08
CA ALA A 169 -12.20 -8.53 -1.42
C ALA A 169 -10.76 -8.74 -1.90
N PHE A 170 -9.85 -7.80 -1.65
CA PHE A 170 -8.43 -7.93 -1.99
C PHE A 170 -7.76 -9.05 -1.19
N PHE A 171 -8.05 -9.14 0.12
CA PHE A 171 -7.55 -10.24 0.95
C PHE A 171 -8.03 -11.60 0.44
N GLU A 172 -9.32 -11.73 0.11
CA GLU A 172 -9.88 -12.97 -0.42
C GLU A 172 -9.27 -13.34 -1.79
N HIS A 173 -9.05 -12.36 -2.66
CA HIS A 173 -8.43 -12.56 -3.97
C HIS A 173 -6.98 -13.06 -3.84
N CYS A 174 -6.21 -12.56 -2.87
CA CYS A 174 -4.88 -13.07 -2.52
C CYS A 174 -4.88 -14.39 -1.73
N GLY A 175 -6.06 -14.96 -1.41
CA GLY A 175 -6.20 -16.24 -0.72
C GLY A 175 -6.28 -16.17 0.80
N TYR A 176 -6.37 -14.97 1.39
CA TYR A 176 -6.54 -14.77 2.83
C TYR A 176 -8.02 -14.70 3.18
N ARG A 177 -8.56 -15.81 3.70
CA ARG A 177 -9.97 -15.88 4.12
C ARG A 177 -10.09 -15.62 5.62
N GLU A 178 -11.14 -14.92 6.03
CA GLU A 178 -11.55 -14.96 7.42
C GLU A 178 -11.94 -16.39 7.78
N ALA A 179 -11.39 -16.92 8.88
CA ALA A 179 -11.88 -18.16 9.44
C ALA A 179 -13.34 -17.96 9.83
N VAL A 180 -14.26 -18.53 9.05
CA VAL A 180 -15.67 -18.57 9.40
C VAL A 180 -15.77 -19.53 10.57
N GLN A 181 -15.99 -19.02 11.78
CA GLN A 181 -16.44 -19.86 12.89
C GLN A 181 -17.78 -20.48 12.48
N LEU A 182 -17.76 -21.74 12.08
CA LEU A 182 -18.95 -22.57 12.01
C LEU A 182 -19.49 -22.66 13.44
N LEU A 183 -20.62 -21.98 13.68
CA LEU A 183 -21.42 -22.10 14.90
C LEU A 183 -21.99 -23.53 15.04
#